data_AF-A0A9D1L2Z6-F1
#
_entry.id   AF-A0A9D1L2Z6-F1
#
_cell.length_a   1.000
_cell.length_b   1.000
_cell.length_c   1.000
_cell.angle_alpha   90.00
_cell.angle_beta   90.00
_cell.angle_gamma   90.00
#
_symmetry.space_group_name_H-M   'P 1'
#
loop_
_entity.id
_entity.type
_entity.pdbx_description
1 polymer ?
#
loop_
_entity_poly.entity_id
_entity_poly.type
_entity_poly.pdbx_seq_one_letter_code
_entity_poly.pdbx_strand_id
1 'polypeptide(L)'
;MKKLKSPKILKEFKEFITRGNVMGLAVGMIIGAAFTAIVNALVNSILKPLINAIPIGDGVSGLVTMLVYKDADGTILSGSFDPSLIDMSKSIYIDWGAFIMAVITFLLTALVLFFILKAVTSVQKGFGSVKGELDLLSSEEAETLRKEGKTRKEIKAILAARAEEEQAKAEAEAAANAPETTDDILREIRDLLRALNAASPEADKDEAAKTE
;
A
#
# COMPACT_ATOMS: atom_id res chain seq x y z
N MET A 1 6.22 -46.94 -23.58
CA MET A 1 6.02 -45.89 -22.56
C MET A 1 5.28 -44.70 -23.20
N LYS A 2 4.03 -44.43 -22.80
CA LYS A 2 3.24 -43.29 -23.31
C LYS A 2 3.76 -42.01 -22.64
N LYS A 3 4.35 -41.08 -23.41
CA LYS A 3 4.73 -39.75 -22.91
C LYS A 3 3.46 -38.93 -22.69
N LEU A 4 3.20 -38.56 -21.44
CA LEU A 4 2.10 -37.65 -21.08
C LEU A 4 2.44 -36.25 -21.59
N LYS A 5 1.57 -35.72 -22.46
CA LYS A 5 1.64 -34.38 -23.04
C LYS A 5 1.49 -33.38 -21.89
N SER A 6 2.52 -32.58 -21.60
CA SER A 6 2.45 -31.55 -20.56
C SER A 6 1.24 -30.66 -20.81
N PRO A 7 0.36 -30.42 -19.82
CA PRO A 7 -0.87 -29.68 -20.05
C PRO A 7 -0.49 -28.26 -20.48
N LYS A 8 -0.99 -27.86 -21.65
CA LYS A 8 -0.73 -26.58 -22.32
C LYS A 8 -0.92 -25.38 -21.37
N ILE A 9 -1.87 -25.51 -20.45
CA ILE A 9 -2.20 -24.58 -19.37
C ILE A 9 -1.03 -24.32 -18.42
N LEU A 10 -0.22 -25.33 -18.07
CA LEU A 10 0.95 -25.12 -17.19
C LEU A 10 2.05 -24.32 -17.88
N LYS A 11 2.16 -24.43 -19.21
CA LYS A 11 3.13 -23.65 -19.99
C LYS A 11 2.68 -22.20 -20.11
N GLU A 12 1.40 -21.97 -20.40
CA GLU A 12 0.76 -20.65 -20.42
C GLU A 12 0.77 -19.98 -19.04
N PHE A 13 0.56 -20.75 -17.97
CA PHE A 13 0.64 -20.26 -16.59
C PHE A 13 2.07 -19.88 -16.21
N LYS A 14 3.07 -20.71 -16.55
CA LYS A 14 4.48 -20.37 -16.33
C LYS A 14 4.83 -19.06 -17.04
N GLU A 15 4.42 -18.92 -18.30
CA GLU A 15 4.66 -17.73 -19.11
C GLU A 15 3.97 -16.49 -18.55
N PHE A 16 2.77 -16.64 -17.98
CA PHE A 16 2.05 -15.58 -17.27
C PHE A 16 2.74 -15.13 -15.98
N ILE A 17 3.13 -16.05 -15.09
CA ILE A 17 3.80 -15.69 -13.82
C ILE A 17 5.21 -15.13 -14.04
N THR A 18 5.90 -15.53 -15.12
CA THR A 18 7.21 -14.97 -15.47
C THR A 18 7.12 -13.56 -16.05
N ARG A 19 5.92 -13.03 -16.32
CA ARG A 19 5.76 -11.60 -16.61
C ARG A 19 6.21 -10.82 -15.37
N GLY A 20 7.29 -10.05 -15.49
CA GLY A 20 7.97 -9.40 -14.36
C GLY A 20 7.04 -8.58 -13.45
N ASN A 21 6.02 -7.94 -14.01
CA ASN A 21 5.04 -7.15 -13.26
C ASN A 21 4.14 -8.00 -12.33
N VAL A 22 3.82 -9.25 -12.69
CA VAL A 22 2.86 -10.09 -11.93
C VAL A 22 3.52 -10.70 -10.69
N MET A 23 4.77 -11.16 -10.82
CA MET A 23 5.49 -11.79 -9.71
C MET A 23 5.73 -10.81 -8.55
N GLY A 24 6.14 -9.57 -8.87
CA GLY A 24 6.37 -8.53 -7.85
C GLY A 24 5.09 -8.14 -7.11
N LEU A 25 3.98 -7.98 -7.83
CA LEU A 25 2.68 -7.68 -7.22
C LEU A 25 2.17 -8.84 -6.35
N ALA A 26 2.31 -10.08 -6.81
CA ALA A 26 1.89 -11.26 -6.07
C ALA A 26 2.67 -11.42 -4.75
N VAL A 27 3.99 -11.26 -4.78
CA VAL A 27 4.83 -11.35 -3.58
C VAL A 27 4.52 -10.21 -2.60
N GLY A 28 4.31 -8.99 -3.10
CA GLY A 28 3.92 -7.84 -2.27
C GLY A 28 2.61 -8.07 -1.50
N MET A 29 1.58 -8.60 -2.16
CA MET A 29 0.31 -8.96 -1.52
C MET A 29 0.48 -10.05 -0.46
N ILE A 30 1.22 -11.13 -0.76
CA ILE A 30 1.42 -12.25 0.17
C ILE A 30 2.16 -11.79 1.42
N ILE A 31 3.24 -11.01 1.25
CA ILE A 31 4.01 -10.46 2.38
C ILE A 31 3.13 -9.48 3.17
N GLY A 32 2.35 -8.62 2.50
CA GLY A 32 1.43 -7.69 3.14
C GLY A 32 0.37 -8.39 4.00
N ALA A 33 -0.22 -9.48 3.49
CA ALA A 33 -1.19 -10.29 4.23
C ALA A 33 -0.56 -10.99 5.44
N ALA A 34 0.61 -11.59 5.27
CA ALA A 34 1.33 -12.25 6.36
C ALA A 34 1.77 -11.27 7.45
N PHE A 35 2.29 -10.09 7.06
CA PHE A 35 2.67 -9.04 8.01
C PHE A 35 1.47 -8.53 8.80
N THR A 36 0.34 -8.27 8.12
CA THR A 36 -0.91 -7.86 8.77
C THR A 36 -1.39 -8.92 9.76
N ALA A 37 -1.26 -10.21 9.43
CA ALA A 37 -1.63 -11.30 10.34
C ALA A 37 -0.75 -11.32 11.61
N ILE A 38 0.57 -11.10 11.49
CA ILE A 38 1.49 -11.04 12.64
C ILE A 38 1.12 -9.86 13.55
N VAL A 39 0.86 -8.69 12.97
CA VAL A 39 0.44 -7.50 13.72
C VAL A 39 -0.88 -7.75 14.43
N ASN A 40 -1.88 -8.31 13.73
CA ASN A 40 -3.17 -8.65 14.32
C ASN A 40 -3.01 -9.66 15.45
N ALA A 41 -2.14 -10.66 15.30
CA ALA A 41 -1.87 -11.63 16.37
C ALA A 41 -1.24 -10.97 17.60
N LEU A 42 -0.28 -10.06 17.42
CA LEU A 42 0.35 -9.30 18.50
C LEU A 42 -0.68 -8.42 19.24
N VAL A 43 -1.51 -7.69 18.50
CA VAL A 43 -2.53 -6.83 19.11
C VAL A 43 -3.59 -7.67 19.82
N ASN A 44 -4.12 -8.70 19.16
CA ASN A 44 -5.22 -9.49 19.70
C ASN A 44 -4.79 -10.40 20.86
N SER A 45 -3.58 -10.94 20.83
CA SER A 45 -3.15 -11.98 21.79
C SER A 45 -2.34 -11.41 22.95
N ILE A 46 -1.69 -10.24 22.77
CA ILE A 46 -0.85 -9.65 23.81
C ILE A 46 -1.45 -8.33 24.30
N LEU A 47 -1.83 -7.42 23.39
CA LEU A 47 -2.30 -6.10 23.81
C LEU A 47 -3.74 -6.12 24.35
N LYS A 48 -4.67 -6.80 23.67
CA LYS A 48 -6.08 -6.90 24.13
C LYS A 48 -6.20 -7.41 25.57
N PRO A 49 -5.55 -8.53 25.97
CA PRO A 49 -5.60 -8.98 27.37
C PRO A 49 -4.98 -7.97 28.34
N LEU A 50 -3.89 -7.29 27.96
CA LEU A 50 -3.27 -6.26 28.78
C LEU A 50 -4.19 -5.06 29.04
N ILE A 51 -5.00 -4.68 28.04
CA ILE A 51 -5.96 -3.57 28.17
C ILE A 51 -7.17 -4.00 28.99
N ASN A 52 -7.67 -5.21 28.75
CA ASN A 52 -8.78 -5.77 29.53
C ASN A 52 -8.38 -6.04 30.98
N ALA A 53 -7.09 -6.19 31.29
CA ALA A 53 -6.61 -6.30 32.66
C ALA A 53 -6.62 -4.95 33.41
N ILE A 54 -6.71 -3.82 32.69
CA ILE A 54 -6.89 -2.50 33.30
C ILE A 54 -8.38 -2.36 33.58
N PRO A 55 -8.82 -2.01 34.81
CA PRO A 55 -10.24 -1.93 35.22
C PRO A 55 -11.07 -0.87 34.48
N ILE A 56 -10.52 -0.25 33.44
CA ILE A 56 -11.19 0.63 32.48
C ILE A 56 -11.85 -0.20 31.36
N GLY A 57 -11.35 -1.41 31.04
CA GLY A 57 -11.83 -2.27 29.95
C GLY A 57 -13.18 -2.94 30.23
N ASP A 58 -13.47 -3.21 31.50
CA ASP A 58 -14.72 -3.84 31.95
C ASP A 58 -15.89 -2.84 31.89
N GLY A 59 -15.60 -1.54 32.01
CA GLY A 59 -16.61 -0.48 32.07
C GLY A 59 -17.29 -0.15 30.73
N VAL A 60 -16.72 -0.63 29.61
CA VAL A 60 -17.34 -0.52 28.28
C VAL A 60 -18.12 -1.77 27.90
N SER A 61 -17.77 -2.94 28.45
CA SER A 61 -18.44 -4.21 28.18
C SER A 61 -19.77 -4.26 28.95
N GLY A 62 -20.88 -4.02 28.24
CA GLY A 62 -22.21 -3.91 28.85
C GLY A 62 -22.96 -2.62 28.51
N LEU A 63 -22.33 -1.70 27.77
CA LEU A 63 -23.02 -0.59 27.13
C LEU A 63 -23.84 -1.12 25.95
N VAL A 64 -25.01 -1.67 26.25
CA VAL A 64 -25.94 -2.19 25.24
C VAL A 64 -27.23 -1.42 25.30
N THR A 65 -27.63 -0.83 24.18
CA THR A 65 -28.97 -0.25 24.01
C THR A 65 -29.85 -1.27 23.33
N MET A 66 -30.81 -1.82 24.06
CA MET A 66 -31.79 -2.76 23.49
C MET A 66 -32.95 -1.99 22.87
N LEU A 67 -33.22 -2.25 21.60
CA LEU A 67 -34.29 -1.61 20.83
C LEU A 67 -35.57 -2.45 20.86
N VAL A 68 -35.43 -3.78 20.84
CA VAL A 68 -36.54 -4.73 20.94
C VAL A 68 -36.10 -5.91 21.79
N TYR A 69 -36.73 -6.04 22.96
CA TYR A 69 -36.57 -7.20 23.85
C TYR A 69 -37.32 -8.38 23.26
N LYS A 70 -36.65 -9.53 23.14
CA LYS A 70 -37.26 -10.78 22.70
C LYS A 70 -36.88 -11.91 23.64
N ASP A 71 -37.82 -12.80 23.90
CA ASP A 71 -37.58 -14.05 24.64
C ASP A 71 -36.89 -15.12 23.77
N ALA A 72 -36.64 -16.28 24.38
CA ALA A 72 -36.11 -17.46 23.71
C ALA A 72 -36.99 -17.97 22.55
N ASP A 73 -38.28 -17.60 22.50
CA ASP A 73 -39.21 -17.98 21.44
C ASP A 73 -39.36 -16.88 20.36
N GLY A 74 -38.76 -15.71 20.56
CA GLY A 74 -38.79 -14.58 19.64
C GLY A 74 -39.96 -13.61 19.84
N THR A 75 -40.76 -13.80 20.90
CA THR A 75 -41.88 -12.92 21.28
C THR A 75 -41.35 -11.60 21.83
N ILE A 76 -41.96 -10.48 21.44
CA ILE A 76 -41.56 -9.16 21.90
C ILE A 76 -41.94 -8.98 23.37
N LEU A 77 -40.95 -8.84 24.25
CA LEU A 77 -41.12 -8.57 25.68
C LEU A 77 -41.25 -7.06 25.91
N SER A 78 -42.36 -6.48 25.47
CA SER A 78 -42.66 -5.07 25.72
C SER A 78 -43.24 -4.89 27.13
N GLY A 79 -42.40 -4.52 28.10
CA GLY A 79 -42.85 -4.04 29.42
C GLY A 79 -42.28 -4.73 30.65
N SER A 80 -41.44 -5.76 30.50
CA SER A 80 -40.75 -6.43 31.61
C SER A 80 -39.25 -6.45 31.36
N PHE A 81 -38.49 -5.66 32.13
CA PHE A 81 -37.03 -5.74 32.15
C PHE A 81 -36.61 -6.86 33.10
N ASP A 82 -36.75 -8.11 32.65
CA ASP A 82 -36.13 -9.24 33.32
C ASP A 82 -34.90 -9.68 32.50
N PRO A 83 -33.67 -9.38 32.97
CA PRO A 83 -32.43 -9.75 32.30
C PRO A 83 -32.31 -11.26 32.02
N SER A 84 -33.02 -12.10 32.78
CA SER A 84 -32.96 -13.56 32.65
C SER A 84 -33.82 -14.12 31.51
N LEU A 85 -34.81 -13.35 31.04
CA LEU A 85 -35.74 -13.76 29.98
C LEU A 85 -35.34 -13.20 28.60
N ILE A 86 -34.39 -12.28 28.56
CA ILE A 86 -33.94 -11.64 27.31
C ILE A 86 -32.93 -12.55 26.61
N ASP A 87 -33.29 -13.04 25.43
CA ASP A 87 -32.35 -13.74 24.56
C ASP A 87 -31.58 -12.72 23.71
N MET A 88 -30.31 -12.52 24.04
CA MET A 88 -29.38 -11.67 23.28
C MET A 88 -29.11 -12.20 21.87
N SER A 89 -29.48 -13.45 21.53
CA SER A 89 -29.35 -13.96 20.17
C SER A 89 -30.52 -13.58 19.26
N LYS A 90 -31.70 -13.28 19.82
CA LYS A 90 -32.93 -13.00 19.06
C LYS A 90 -33.40 -11.55 19.19
N SER A 91 -32.97 -10.85 20.23
CA SER A 91 -33.24 -9.43 20.45
C SER A 91 -32.46 -8.53 19.49
N ILE A 92 -33.00 -7.33 19.26
CA ILE A 92 -32.34 -6.30 18.47
C ILE A 92 -31.70 -5.33 19.45
N TYR A 93 -30.37 -5.28 19.45
CA TYR A 93 -29.58 -4.42 20.33
C TYR A 93 -28.41 -3.78 19.59
N ILE A 94 -27.96 -2.66 20.11
CA ILE A 94 -26.74 -1.97 19.70
C ILE A 94 -25.71 -2.18 20.81
N ASP A 95 -24.63 -2.87 20.50
CA ASP A 95 -23.49 -3.09 21.41
C ASP A 95 -22.45 -1.96 21.24
N TRP A 96 -22.59 -0.91 22.04
CA TRP A 96 -21.62 0.19 22.09
C TRP A 96 -20.30 -0.24 22.71
N GLY A 97 -20.34 -1.24 23.60
CA GLY A 97 -19.14 -1.82 24.19
C GLY A 97 -18.23 -2.44 23.14
N ALA A 98 -18.79 -3.32 22.30
CA ALA A 98 -18.08 -3.92 21.18
C ALA A 98 -17.54 -2.87 20.20
N PHE A 99 -18.32 -1.81 19.92
CA PHE A 99 -17.89 -0.73 19.04
C PHE A 99 -16.69 0.05 19.60
N ILE A 100 -16.78 0.51 20.85
CA ILE A 100 -15.69 1.25 21.50
C ILE A 100 -14.43 0.37 21.62
N MET A 101 -14.60 -0.91 21.96
CA MET A 101 -13.50 -1.86 21.99
C MET A 101 -12.85 -2.08 20.62
N ALA A 102 -13.64 -2.09 19.54
CA ALA A 102 -13.12 -2.16 18.18
C ALA A 102 -12.30 -0.89 17.82
N VAL A 103 -12.78 0.30 18.20
CA VAL A 103 -12.06 1.56 17.98
C VAL A 103 -10.74 1.60 18.76
N ILE A 104 -10.75 1.21 20.05
CA ILE A 104 -9.53 1.12 20.88
C ILE A 104 -8.54 0.15 20.25
N THR A 105 -9.01 -1.03 19.82
CA THR A 105 -8.16 -2.01 19.15
C THR A 105 -7.56 -1.45 17.86
N PHE A 106 -8.35 -0.76 17.04
CA PHE A 106 -7.88 -0.17 15.78
C PHE A 106 -6.76 0.85 16.01
N LEU A 107 -6.93 1.77 16.97
CA LEU A 107 -5.93 2.78 17.30
C LEU A 107 -4.63 2.14 17.80
N LEU A 108 -4.72 1.06 18.58
CA LEU A 108 -3.56 0.32 19.04
C LEU A 108 -2.87 -0.45 17.94
N THR A 109 -3.61 -1.10 17.04
CA THR A 109 -3.04 -1.74 15.85
C THR A 109 -2.27 -0.73 15.01
N ALA A 110 -2.83 0.46 14.78
CA ALA A 110 -2.16 1.55 14.07
C ALA A 110 -0.89 2.03 14.80
N LEU A 111 -0.94 2.18 16.13
CA LEU A 111 0.22 2.55 16.95
C LEU A 111 1.34 1.50 16.85
N VAL A 112 0.99 0.22 16.95
CA VAL A 112 1.95 -0.89 16.85
C VAL A 112 2.58 -0.94 15.45
N LEU A 113 1.77 -0.80 14.39
CA LEU A 113 2.27 -0.71 13.01
C LEU A 113 3.29 0.42 12.86
N PHE A 114 2.98 1.59 13.44
CA PHE A 114 3.91 2.73 13.45
C PHE A 114 5.22 2.38 14.15
N PHE A 115 5.18 1.77 15.33
CA PHE A 115 6.40 1.37 16.05
C PHE A 115 7.22 0.33 15.30
N ILE A 116 6.59 -0.65 14.66
CA ILE A 116 7.30 -1.68 13.87
C ILE A 116 7.98 -1.04 12.66
N LEU A 117 7.28 -0.20 11.89
CA LEU A 117 7.87 0.53 10.77
C LEU A 117 9.02 1.44 11.22
N LYS A 118 8.86 2.10 12.38
CA LYS A 118 9.89 2.93 12.99
C LYS A 118 11.10 2.12 13.45
N ALA A 119 10.91 0.94 14.03
CA ALA A 119 12.00 0.07 14.45
C ALA A 119 12.84 -0.40 13.24
N VAL A 120 12.18 -0.82 12.16
CA VAL A 120 12.88 -1.25 10.93
C VAL A 120 13.68 -0.10 10.32
N THR A 121 13.07 1.08 10.18
CA THR A 121 13.75 2.26 9.64
C THR A 121 14.86 2.79 10.55
N SER A 122 14.73 2.64 11.88
CA SER A 122 15.76 3.00 12.85
C SER A 122 16.96 2.06 12.80
N VAL A 123 16.74 0.74 12.68
CA VAL A 123 17.82 -0.25 12.58
C VAL A 123 18.61 -0.08 11.28
N GLN A 124 17.93 0.21 10.17
CA GLN A 124 18.60 0.49 8.89
C GLN A 124 19.49 1.74 8.95
N LYS A 125 19.03 2.80 9.63
CA LYS A 125 19.84 4.01 9.85
C LYS A 125 21.04 3.75 10.76
N GLY A 126 20.85 2.96 11.83
CA GLY A 126 21.93 2.60 12.76
C GLY A 126 22.99 1.66 12.17
N PHE A 127 22.60 0.76 11.26
CA PHE A 127 23.55 -0.15 10.60
C PHE A 127 24.25 0.52 9.40
N GLY A 128 23.59 1.48 8.74
CA GLY A 128 24.16 2.28 7.65
C GLY A 128 25.28 3.21 8.10
N SER A 129 25.20 3.79 9.30
CA SER A 129 26.28 4.62 9.85
C SER A 129 27.53 3.81 10.16
N VAL A 130 27.40 2.60 10.70
CA VAL A 130 28.55 1.72 11.01
C VAL A 130 29.22 1.19 9.73
N LYS A 131 28.44 0.85 8.70
CA LYS A 131 28.99 0.46 7.39
C LYS A 131 29.67 1.63 6.67
N GLY A 132 29.10 2.83 6.76
CA GLY A 132 29.73 4.05 6.26
C GLY A 132 31.02 4.39 7.00
N GLU A 133 31.09 4.13 8.31
CA GLU A 133 32.30 4.31 9.13
C GLU A 133 33.37 3.25 8.85
N LEU A 134 32.97 2.03 8.46
CA LEU A 134 33.87 0.96 8.02
C LEU A 134 34.40 1.19 6.58
N ASP A 135 33.58 1.77 5.70
CA ASP A 135 34.00 2.26 4.37
C ASP A 135 34.98 3.45 4.48
N LEU A 136 34.83 4.28 5.53
CA LEU A 136 35.78 5.36 5.84
C LEU A 136 37.12 4.83 6.38
N LEU A 137 37.17 3.61 6.93
CA LEU A 137 38.40 2.93 7.34
C LEU A 137 39.07 2.17 6.19
N SER A 138 38.36 1.93 5.07
CA SER A 138 38.95 1.55 3.78
C SER A 138 39.78 2.69 3.14
N SER A 139 39.91 3.82 3.83
CA SER A 139 40.85 4.91 3.57
C SER A 139 42.33 4.49 3.50
N GLU A 140 42.68 3.24 3.78
CA GLU A 140 44.00 2.70 3.45
C GLU A 140 44.24 2.65 1.93
N GLU A 141 43.21 2.40 1.11
CA GLU A 141 43.33 2.47 -0.36
C GLU A 141 43.48 3.91 -0.86
N ALA A 142 43.05 4.93 -0.10
CA ALA A 142 43.29 6.33 -0.42
C ALA A 142 44.76 6.74 -0.26
N GLU A 143 45.57 5.91 0.39
CA GLU A 143 47.03 6.06 0.46
C GLU A 143 47.69 5.72 -0.88
N THR A 144 47.07 4.85 -1.69
CA THR A 144 47.56 4.50 -3.03
C THR A 144 47.34 5.63 -4.04
N LEU A 145 46.22 6.35 -3.94
CA LEU A 145 45.90 7.54 -4.75
C LEU A 145 46.80 8.76 -4.42
N ARG A 146 47.47 8.74 -3.27
CA ARG A 146 48.47 9.73 -2.87
C ARG A 146 49.74 9.67 -3.73
N LYS A 147 49.97 8.58 -4.46
CA LYS A 147 51.09 8.41 -5.39
C LYS A 147 50.84 9.03 -6.78
N GLU A 148 49.62 9.42 -7.12
CA GLU A 148 49.27 9.94 -8.47
C GLU A 148 48.97 11.45 -8.55
N GLY A 149 49.10 12.20 -7.44
CA GLY A 149 49.25 13.67 -7.51
C GLY A 149 48.06 14.47 -8.06
N LYS A 150 46.83 13.94 -8.05
CA LYS A 150 45.62 14.72 -8.40
C LYS A 150 44.79 15.07 -7.16
N THR A 151 44.38 16.34 -7.08
CA THR A 151 43.84 16.98 -5.87
C THR A 151 42.39 16.57 -5.60
N ARG A 152 42.09 16.21 -4.34
CA ARG A 152 40.79 15.73 -3.82
C ARG A 152 39.56 16.58 -4.21
N LYS A 153 39.75 17.85 -4.52
CA LYS A 153 38.68 18.80 -4.87
C LYS A 153 38.16 18.57 -6.31
N GLU A 154 39.03 18.20 -7.24
CA GLU A 154 38.67 17.94 -8.64
C GLU A 154 38.00 16.57 -8.81
N ILE A 155 38.48 15.55 -8.08
CA ILE A 155 37.89 14.21 -8.07
C ILE A 155 36.47 14.27 -7.46
N LYS A 156 36.30 15.04 -6.38
CA LYS A 156 34.98 15.26 -5.76
C LYS A 156 34.06 16.09 -6.65
N ALA A 157 34.59 17.07 -7.40
CA ALA A 157 33.82 17.83 -8.37
C ALA A 157 33.37 16.99 -9.57
N ILE A 158 34.23 16.11 -10.10
CA ILE A 158 33.89 15.22 -11.21
C ILE A 158 32.86 14.16 -10.78
N LEU A 159 33.01 13.57 -9.58
CA LEU A 159 32.05 12.60 -9.06
C LEU A 159 30.71 13.23 -8.66
N ALA A 160 30.72 14.44 -8.10
CA ALA A 160 29.50 15.18 -7.81
C ALA A 160 28.76 15.57 -9.10
N ALA A 161 29.48 16.06 -10.12
CA ALA A 161 28.90 16.37 -11.42
C ALA A 161 28.31 15.12 -12.10
N ARG A 162 28.99 13.96 -11.99
CA ARG A 162 28.48 12.70 -12.54
C ARG A 162 27.25 12.18 -11.80
N ALA A 163 27.21 12.35 -10.48
CA ALA A 163 26.06 11.95 -9.65
C ALA A 163 24.83 12.83 -9.92
N GLU A 164 25.02 14.14 -10.14
CA GLU A 164 23.93 15.04 -10.54
C GLU A 164 23.40 14.69 -11.94
N GLU A 165 24.29 14.36 -12.89
CA GLU A 165 23.90 13.95 -14.25
C GLU A 165 23.18 12.59 -14.27
N GLU A 166 23.58 11.67 -13.38
CA GLU A 166 22.97 10.36 -13.20
C GLU A 166 21.62 10.45 -12.48
N GLN A 167 21.47 11.37 -11.52
CA GLN A 167 20.18 11.71 -10.91
C GLN A 167 19.22 12.39 -11.89
N ALA A 168 19.70 13.33 -12.71
CA ALA A 168 18.89 13.99 -13.73
C ALA A 168 18.43 13.00 -14.81
N LYS A 169 19.27 12.04 -15.21
CA LYS A 169 18.86 10.96 -16.13
C LYS A 169 17.87 10.00 -15.49
N ALA A 170 18.04 9.64 -14.22
CA ALA A 170 17.09 8.78 -13.50
C ALA A 170 15.71 9.45 -13.30
N GLU A 171 15.68 10.76 -13.04
CA GLU A 171 14.43 11.53 -12.98
C GLU A 171 13.78 11.69 -14.36
N ALA A 172 14.58 11.89 -15.42
CA ALA A 172 14.06 11.95 -16.79
C ALA A 172 13.51 10.60 -17.27
N GLU A 173 14.15 9.46 -16.93
CA GLU A 173 13.63 8.11 -17.22
C GLU A 173 12.39 7.75 -16.38
N ALA A 174 12.31 8.23 -15.14
CA ALA A 174 11.13 8.08 -14.30
C ALA A 174 9.94 8.93 -14.79
N ALA A 175 10.21 10.13 -15.32
CA ALA A 175 9.20 10.98 -15.96
C ALA A 175 8.75 10.42 -17.32
N ALA A 176 9.64 9.79 -18.08
CA ALA A 176 9.32 9.16 -19.37
C ALA A 176 8.48 7.88 -19.25
N ASN A 177 8.49 7.20 -18.10
CA ASN A 177 7.66 6.02 -17.81
C ASN A 177 6.42 6.35 -16.96
N ALA A 178 6.06 7.63 -16.82
CA ALA A 178 4.76 8.00 -16.28
C ALA A 178 3.68 7.46 -17.23
N PRO A 179 2.64 6.78 -16.71
CA PRO A 179 1.55 6.28 -17.55
C PRO A 179 0.94 7.46 -18.29
N GLU A 180 0.82 7.35 -19.63
CA GLU A 180 0.30 8.42 -20.48
C GLU A 180 -0.94 9.03 -19.85
N THR A 181 -0.79 10.27 -19.42
CA THR A 181 -1.83 10.96 -18.68
C THR A 181 -2.95 11.31 -19.64
N THR A 182 -4.17 11.43 -19.14
CA THR A 182 -5.35 11.73 -19.97
C THR A 182 -5.14 12.97 -20.85
N ASP A 183 -4.29 13.91 -20.44
CA ASP A 183 -3.94 15.11 -21.21
C ASP A 183 -3.10 14.80 -22.47
N ASP A 184 -2.24 13.79 -22.45
CA ASP A 184 -1.46 13.36 -23.63
C ASP A 184 -2.37 12.70 -24.66
N ILE A 185 -3.29 11.84 -24.19
CA ILE A 185 -4.32 11.21 -25.02
C ILE A 185 -5.25 12.26 -25.65
N LEU A 186 -5.63 13.29 -24.89
CA LEU A 186 -6.48 14.38 -25.41
C LEU A 186 -5.75 15.27 -26.42
N ARG A 187 -4.43 15.42 -26.33
CA ARG A 187 -3.62 16.11 -27.35
C ARG A 187 -3.54 15.28 -28.62
N GLU A 188 -3.28 13.98 -28.51
CA GLU A 188 -3.23 13.07 -29.65
C GLU A 188 -4.57 13.01 -30.38
N ILE A 189 -5.69 12.91 -29.64
CA ILE A 189 -7.04 12.95 -30.24
C ILE A 189 -7.29 14.27 -30.99
N ARG A 190 -6.89 15.42 -30.43
CA ARG A 190 -7.06 16.72 -31.08
C ARG A 190 -6.27 16.81 -32.39
N ASP A 191 -5.03 16.34 -32.37
CA ASP A 191 -4.15 16.40 -33.54
C ASP A 191 -4.63 15.43 -34.63
N LEU A 192 -5.12 14.25 -34.26
CA LEU A 192 -5.79 13.33 -35.18
C LEU A 192 -7.06 13.92 -35.79
N LEU A 193 -7.92 14.58 -35.00
CA LEU A 193 -9.12 15.24 -35.51
C LEU A 193 -8.78 16.42 -36.43
N ARG A 194 -7.72 17.17 -36.13
CA ARG A 194 -7.26 18.27 -37.00
C ARG A 194 -6.67 17.75 -38.30
N ALA A 195 -5.92 16.65 -38.26
CA ALA A 195 -5.42 15.97 -39.46
C ALA A 195 -6.58 15.42 -40.31
N LEU A 196 -7.62 14.85 -39.68
CA LEU A 196 -8.81 14.38 -40.37
C LEU A 196 -9.62 15.53 -40.98
N ASN A 197 -9.75 16.66 -40.27
CA ASN A 197 -10.45 17.86 -40.77
C ASN A 197 -9.65 18.55 -41.89
N ALA A 198 -8.32 18.60 -41.77
CA ALA A 198 -7.44 19.12 -42.83
C ALA A 198 -7.42 18.21 -44.08
N ALA A 199 -7.62 16.90 -43.90
CA ALA A 199 -7.82 15.95 -44.98
C ALA A 199 -9.25 15.95 -45.56
N SER A 200 -10.20 16.65 -44.92
CA SER A 200 -11.58 16.83 -45.40
C SER A 200 -11.92 18.31 -45.64
N PRO A 201 -11.25 19.01 -46.57
CA PRO A 201 -11.54 20.42 -46.86
C PRO A 201 -12.77 20.63 -47.77
N GLU A 202 -13.70 19.68 -47.88
CA GLU A 202 -14.85 19.77 -48.81
C GLU A 202 -16.24 19.51 -48.20
N ALA A 203 -16.40 19.46 -46.87
CA ALA A 203 -17.73 19.20 -46.27
C ALA A 203 -18.44 20.44 -45.67
N ASP A 204 -17.83 21.64 -45.69
CA ASP A 204 -18.41 22.85 -45.09
C ASP A 204 -18.51 24.05 -46.06
N LYS A 205 -18.66 23.77 -47.36
CA LYS A 205 -18.99 24.79 -48.37
C LYS A 205 -20.34 24.57 -49.07
N ASP A 206 -20.99 23.43 -48.87
CA ASP A 206 -22.25 23.11 -49.54
C ASP A 206 -23.51 23.40 -48.69
N GLU A 207 -23.39 23.67 -47.38
CA GLU A 207 -24.57 23.91 -46.53
C GLU A 207 -24.90 25.41 -46.34
N ALA A 208 -23.96 26.32 -46.62
CA ALA A 208 -24.21 27.78 -46.51
C ALA A 208 -24.73 28.45 -47.80
N ALA A 209 -24.97 27.70 -48.89
CA ALA A 209 -25.39 28.23 -50.19
C ALA A 209 -26.78 27.77 -50.67
N LYS A 210 -27.63 27.20 -49.80
CA LYS A 210 -29.00 26.75 -50.13
C LYS A 210 -30.12 27.34 -49.26
N THR A 211 -29.88 28.50 -48.66
CA THR A 211 -30.96 29.34 -48.11
C THR A 211 -30.81 30.78 -48.59
N GLU A 212 -31.01 30.97 -49.90
CA GLU A 212 -31.79 32.08 -50.47
C GLU A 212 -32.71 31.50 -51.55
#